data_AF-A0A1G0XZA9-F1
#
_entry.id   AF-A0A1G0XZA9-F1
#
_cell.length_a   1.000
_cell.length_b   1.000
_cell.length_c   1.000
_cell.angle_alpha   90.00
_cell.angle_beta   90.00
_cell.angle_gamma   90.00
#
_symmetry.space_group_name_H-M   'P 1'
#
loop_
_entity.id
_entity.type
_entity.pdbx_description
1 polymer ?
#
loop_
_entity_poly.entity_id
_entity_poly.type
_entity_poly.pdbx_seq_one_letter_code
_entity_poly.pdbx_strand_id
1 'polypeptide(L)'
;MAANKKSCIIMAFLLGGIPLLAICGTGIFAYVSYVKQKAIIVSEIEKLPVFDTEKVSMEIAGEFNFQLPVKEPLVTEEIINKRVKMAVFKKASEKFSVKKRSADLIAIMKQYSPAKTGKEISFQLTPRADQGSGDIVRGIYKGVSNSPSGKLVAVGYKKYPMFSISPEYKYLFDEGISKMLQDEKIKEYSEKFGAEKKGFMNVLAGDLEKKVFIAAGYSKSKEGKWLSSSAILKEELEKRMDDFKKERNKDIREIIKKYKVFGFHEIGKSEVMKLLPSEDGMSSGETKEVVETPAKPAGSEIEKTEKK
;
A
#
# COMPACT_ATOMS: atom_id res chain seq x y z
N MET A 1 -78.89 65.58 -40.87
CA MET A 1 -78.50 64.65 -39.79
C MET A 1 -77.00 64.41 -39.85
N ALA A 2 -76.20 65.17 -39.09
CA ALA A 2 -74.76 65.00 -39.03
C ALA A 2 -74.43 64.13 -37.80
N ALA A 3 -74.32 62.82 -38.01
CA ALA A 3 -73.94 61.89 -36.95
C ALA A 3 -72.46 62.08 -36.58
N ASN A 4 -72.22 62.22 -35.27
CA ASN A 4 -70.95 62.54 -34.63
C ASN A 4 -69.81 61.54 -34.97
N LYS A 5 -68.98 61.86 -35.97
CA LYS A 5 -67.71 61.17 -36.27
C LYS A 5 -66.74 61.11 -35.08
N LYS A 6 -66.92 61.96 -34.06
CA LYS A 6 -66.08 61.99 -32.85
C LYS A 6 -66.28 60.80 -31.91
N SER A 7 -67.43 60.12 -31.95
CA SER A 7 -67.72 59.00 -31.03
C SER A 7 -67.08 57.66 -31.47
N CYS A 8 -66.76 57.51 -32.76
CA CYS A 8 -66.19 56.26 -33.31
C CYS A 8 -64.67 56.15 -33.07
N ILE A 9 -63.96 57.28 -33.02
CA ILE A 9 -62.50 57.33 -32.78
C ILE A 9 -62.18 56.99 -31.31
N ILE A 10 -63.03 57.40 -30.36
CA ILE A 10 -62.86 57.11 -28.94
C ILE A 10 -63.05 55.60 -28.67
N MET A 11 -64.02 54.96 -29.32
CA MET A 11 -64.21 53.51 -29.26
C MET A 11 -63.04 52.74 -29.87
N ALA A 12 -62.47 53.18 -30.99
CA ALA A 12 -61.29 52.54 -31.60
C ALA A 12 -60.03 52.66 -30.71
N PHE A 13 -59.84 53.79 -30.03
CA PHE A 13 -58.75 53.96 -29.05
C PHE A 13 -58.97 53.14 -27.77
N LEU A 14 -60.20 52.98 -27.31
CA LEU A 14 -60.52 52.12 -26.16
C LEU A 14 -60.41 50.62 -26.48
N LEU A 15 -60.86 50.18 -27.65
CA LEU A 15 -60.78 48.77 -28.07
C LEU A 15 -59.39 48.33 -28.56
N GLY A 16 -58.58 49.23 -29.12
CA GLY A 16 -57.22 48.90 -29.60
C GLY A 16 -56.10 49.35 -28.65
N GLY A 17 -56.25 50.49 -27.99
CA GLY A 17 -55.21 51.08 -27.14
C GLY A 17 -55.10 50.45 -25.75
N ILE A 18 -56.22 50.05 -25.14
CA ILE A 18 -56.19 49.37 -23.82
C ILE A 18 -55.51 48.00 -23.91
N PRO A 19 -55.79 47.13 -24.90
CA PRO A 19 -55.05 45.88 -25.07
C PRO A 19 -53.57 46.11 -25.34
N LEU A 20 -53.20 47.11 -26.13
CA LEU A 20 -51.79 47.41 -26.44
C LEU A 20 -51.03 47.89 -25.20
N LEU A 21 -51.64 48.77 -24.38
CA LEU A 21 -51.08 49.21 -23.11
C LEU A 21 -51.01 48.07 -22.08
N ALA A 22 -51.98 47.15 -22.08
CA ALA A 22 -51.92 45.94 -21.25
C ALA A 22 -50.78 44.99 -21.69
N ILE A 23 -50.50 44.87 -22.99
CA ILE A 23 -49.37 44.10 -23.52
C ILE A 23 -48.02 44.78 -23.18
N CYS A 24 -47.91 46.10 -23.34
CA CYS A 24 -46.70 46.84 -22.96
C CYS A 24 -46.46 46.81 -21.44
N GLY A 25 -47.52 46.95 -20.64
CA GLY A 25 -47.46 46.88 -19.18
C GLY A 25 -47.04 45.48 -18.68
N THR A 26 -47.58 44.42 -19.29
CA THR A 26 -47.17 43.03 -18.96
C THR A 26 -45.73 42.75 -19.39
N GLY A 27 -45.27 43.31 -20.51
CA GLY A 27 -43.86 43.22 -20.95
C GLY A 27 -42.88 43.88 -19.99
N ILE A 28 -43.17 45.10 -19.53
CA ILE A 28 -42.31 45.81 -18.55
C ILE A 28 -42.32 45.09 -17.20
N PHE A 29 -43.49 44.64 -16.74
CA PHE A 29 -43.60 43.88 -15.49
C PHE A 29 -42.82 42.55 -15.57
N ALA A 30 -42.89 41.85 -16.70
CA ALA A 30 -42.12 40.63 -16.94
C ALA A 30 -40.60 40.89 -16.94
N TYR A 31 -40.14 41.97 -17.57
CA TYR A 31 -38.72 42.34 -17.59
C TYR A 31 -38.19 42.72 -16.20
N VAL A 32 -38.89 43.57 -15.46
CA VAL A 32 -38.48 43.97 -14.11
C VAL A 32 -38.49 42.76 -13.15
N SER A 33 -39.48 41.88 -13.29
CA SER A 33 -39.55 40.63 -12.52
C SER A 33 -38.39 39.69 -12.87
N TYR A 34 -38.03 39.56 -14.14
CA TYR A 34 -36.88 38.79 -14.61
C TYR A 34 -35.56 39.31 -14.00
N VAL A 35 -35.33 40.63 -14.02
CA VAL A 35 -34.10 41.23 -13.44
C VAL A 35 -34.01 40.97 -11.93
N LYS A 36 -35.13 41.10 -11.20
CA LYS A 36 -35.17 40.81 -9.75
C LYS A 36 -34.92 39.32 -9.46
N GLN A 37 -35.56 38.42 -10.21
CA GLN A 37 -35.34 36.98 -10.06
C GLN A 37 -33.89 36.59 -10.35
N LYS A 38 -33.31 37.15 -11.41
CA LYS A 38 -31.91 36.96 -11.77
C LYS A 38 -30.96 37.40 -10.66
N ALA A 39 -31.19 38.57 -10.07
CA ALA A 39 -30.40 39.05 -8.94
C ALA A 39 -30.53 38.14 -7.71
N ILE A 40 -31.73 37.63 -7.42
CA ILE A 40 -31.95 36.69 -6.31
C ILE A 40 -31.21 35.37 -6.56
N ILE A 41 -31.34 34.79 -7.76
CA ILE A 41 -30.65 33.55 -8.14
C ILE A 41 -29.14 33.71 -8.03
N VAL A 42 -28.56 34.80 -8.55
CA VAL A 42 -27.12 35.07 -8.44
C VAL A 42 -26.72 35.19 -6.97
N SER A 43 -27.46 35.94 -6.15
CA SER A 43 -27.16 36.10 -4.73
C SER A 43 -27.28 34.80 -3.91
N GLU A 44 -28.14 33.86 -4.31
CA GLU A 44 -28.21 32.54 -3.67
C GLU A 44 -27.07 31.63 -4.12
N ILE A 45 -26.66 31.70 -5.39
CA ILE A 45 -25.52 30.92 -5.91
C ILE A 45 -24.20 31.42 -5.31
N GLU A 46 -24.04 32.72 -5.09
CA GLU A 46 -22.87 33.31 -4.42
C GLU A 46 -22.75 32.87 -2.95
N LYS A 47 -23.86 32.48 -2.31
CA LYS A 47 -23.88 31.94 -0.94
C LYS A 47 -23.57 30.45 -0.87
N LEU A 48 -23.52 29.74 -2.01
CA LEU A 48 -23.10 28.34 -2.01
C LEU A 48 -21.64 28.25 -1.58
N PRO A 49 -21.26 27.18 -0.85
CA PRO A 49 -19.88 26.98 -0.43
C PRO A 49 -18.93 26.99 -1.64
N VAL A 50 -17.69 27.39 -1.41
CA VAL A 50 -16.59 27.32 -2.39
C VAL A 50 -15.65 26.17 -1.98
N PHE A 51 -15.09 25.48 -2.97
CA PHE A 51 -14.13 24.41 -2.70
C PHE A 51 -12.81 25.00 -2.22
N ASP A 52 -12.48 24.75 -0.96
CA ASP A 52 -11.22 25.16 -0.36
C ASP A 52 -10.19 24.03 -0.52
N THR A 53 -9.28 24.21 -1.48
CA THR A 53 -8.25 23.22 -1.81
C THR A 53 -7.28 22.98 -0.65
N GLU A 54 -6.96 24.00 0.15
CA GLU A 54 -6.03 23.88 1.27
C GLU A 54 -6.67 23.10 2.41
N LYS A 55 -7.92 23.45 2.77
CA LYS A 55 -8.67 22.73 3.81
C LYS A 55 -8.90 21.28 3.44
N VAL A 56 -9.34 21.01 2.21
CA VAL A 56 -9.56 19.65 1.74
C VAL A 56 -8.25 18.86 1.65
N SER A 57 -7.14 19.51 1.25
CA SER A 57 -5.82 18.88 1.28
C SER A 57 -5.38 18.52 2.70
N MET A 58 -5.65 19.37 3.68
CA MET A 58 -5.37 19.08 5.10
C MET A 58 -6.22 17.91 5.63
N GLU A 59 -7.50 17.84 5.25
CA GLU A 59 -8.38 16.72 5.60
C GLU A 59 -7.87 15.40 5.00
N ILE A 60 -7.52 15.38 3.70
CA ILE A 60 -6.95 14.20 3.03
C ILE A 60 -5.61 13.83 3.69
N ALA A 61 -4.75 14.80 3.96
CA ALA A 61 -3.48 14.56 4.63
C ALA A 61 -3.69 13.96 6.02
N GLY A 62 -4.71 14.41 6.77
CA GLY A 62 -5.10 13.82 8.05
C GLY A 62 -5.57 12.36 7.91
N GLU A 63 -6.42 12.05 6.94
CA GLU A 63 -6.92 10.69 6.69
C GLU A 63 -5.81 9.69 6.36
N PHE A 64 -4.82 10.12 5.58
CA PHE A 64 -3.71 9.29 5.15
C PHE A 64 -2.42 9.46 5.99
N ASN A 65 -2.46 10.28 7.04
CA ASN A 65 -1.31 10.63 7.89
C ASN A 65 -0.11 11.20 7.11
N PHE A 66 -0.36 12.06 6.12
CA PHE A 66 0.68 12.75 5.36
C PHE A 66 1.13 14.02 6.09
N GLN A 67 2.41 14.37 5.92
CA GLN A 67 2.93 15.69 6.29
C GLN A 67 2.86 16.60 5.07
N LEU A 68 2.25 17.78 5.23
CA LEU A 68 2.22 18.82 4.20
C LEU A 68 3.44 19.75 4.32
N PRO A 69 4.03 20.21 3.21
CA PRO A 69 3.73 19.83 1.83
C PRO A 69 4.22 18.41 1.52
N VAL A 70 3.44 17.66 0.74
CA VAL A 70 3.83 16.30 0.34
C VAL A 70 4.96 16.39 -0.68
N LYS A 71 6.11 15.84 -0.34
CA LYS A 71 7.28 15.79 -1.23
C LYS A 71 7.12 14.68 -2.24
N GLU A 72 7.53 14.94 -3.48
CA GLU A 72 7.63 13.90 -4.48
C GLU A 72 8.76 12.91 -4.15
N PRO A 73 8.55 11.61 -4.40
CA PRO A 73 9.58 10.61 -4.18
C PRO A 73 10.75 10.81 -5.15
N LEU A 74 11.96 10.92 -4.59
CA LEU A 74 13.21 11.02 -5.37
C LEU A 74 13.60 9.71 -6.10
N VAL A 75 12.95 8.61 -5.74
CA VAL A 75 13.33 7.25 -6.17
C VAL A 75 12.09 6.51 -6.61
N THR A 76 12.14 5.84 -7.76
CA THR A 76 11.01 5.07 -8.28
C THR A 76 10.73 3.80 -7.45
N GLU A 77 9.49 3.32 -7.52
CA GLU A 77 9.06 2.06 -6.89
C GLU A 77 9.97 0.88 -7.27
N GLU A 78 10.37 0.76 -8.54
CA GLU A 78 11.23 -0.33 -9.03
C GLU A 78 12.59 -0.35 -8.32
N ILE A 79 13.20 0.82 -8.13
CA ILE A 79 14.49 0.95 -7.45
C ILE A 79 14.32 0.60 -5.97
N ILE A 80 13.22 1.01 -5.33
CA ILE A 80 12.91 0.66 -3.95
C ILE A 80 12.75 -0.86 -3.81
N ASN A 81 11.95 -1.48 -4.67
CA ASN A 81 11.74 -2.92 -4.71
C ASN A 81 13.06 -3.69 -4.87
N LYS A 82 13.97 -3.21 -5.73
CA LYS A 82 15.31 -3.80 -5.89
C LYS A 82 16.14 -3.67 -4.61
N ARG A 83 16.13 -2.50 -3.96
CA ARG A 83 16.84 -2.26 -2.69
C ARG A 83 16.32 -3.17 -1.57
N VAL A 84 15.00 -3.29 -1.44
CA VAL A 84 14.36 -4.19 -0.46
C VAL A 84 14.77 -5.64 -0.73
N LYS A 85 14.65 -6.12 -1.97
CA LYS A 85 15.06 -7.49 -2.34
C LYS A 85 16.53 -7.76 -2.02
N MET A 86 17.42 -6.83 -2.34
CA MET A 86 18.86 -6.97 -2.04
C MET A 86 19.13 -6.99 -0.53
N ALA A 87 18.48 -6.11 0.24
CA ALA A 87 18.63 -6.05 1.68
C ALA A 87 18.10 -7.32 2.37
N VAL A 88 16.94 -7.83 1.93
CA VAL A 88 16.36 -9.10 2.40
C VAL A 88 17.32 -10.24 2.10
N PHE A 89 17.83 -10.33 0.86
CA PHE A 89 18.75 -11.39 0.47
C PHE A 89 20.04 -11.36 1.30
N LYS A 90 20.62 -10.18 1.52
CA LYS A 90 21.84 -10.02 2.33
C LYS A 90 21.63 -10.48 3.77
N LYS A 91 20.57 -10.02 4.43
CA LYS A 91 20.28 -10.45 5.81
C LYS A 91 19.93 -11.94 5.89
N ALA A 92 19.23 -12.46 4.88
CA ALA A 92 18.92 -13.88 4.81
C ALA A 92 20.18 -14.73 4.61
N SER A 93 21.16 -14.29 3.82
CA SER A 93 22.42 -15.03 3.62
C SER A 93 23.33 -14.98 4.84
N GLU A 94 23.31 -13.90 5.61
CA GLU A 94 23.98 -13.79 6.91
C GLU A 94 23.39 -14.76 7.93
N LYS A 95 22.05 -14.79 8.08
CA LYS A 95 21.36 -15.66 9.05
C LYS A 95 21.35 -17.13 8.63
N PHE A 96 21.11 -17.41 7.36
CA PHE A 96 21.01 -18.74 6.76
C PHE A 96 22.24 -19.01 5.88
N SER A 97 23.42 -18.91 6.48
CA SER A 97 24.67 -19.08 5.77
C SER A 97 24.85 -20.51 5.26
N VAL A 98 25.44 -20.63 4.07
CA VAL A 98 25.79 -21.93 3.47
C VAL A 98 26.75 -22.69 4.38
N LYS A 99 27.69 -21.99 5.02
CA LYS A 99 28.66 -22.59 5.94
C LYS A 99 27.99 -23.28 7.13
N LYS A 100 26.99 -22.62 7.76
CA LYS A 100 26.24 -23.23 8.87
C LYS A 100 25.44 -24.44 8.39
N ARG A 101 24.73 -24.31 7.27
CA ARG A 101 23.99 -25.42 6.66
C ARG A 101 24.88 -26.63 6.41
N SER A 102 26.05 -26.43 5.80
CA SER A 102 27.01 -27.51 5.54
C SER A 102 27.53 -28.16 6.82
N ALA A 103 27.82 -27.36 7.86
CA ALA A 103 28.26 -27.89 9.16
C ALA A 103 27.17 -28.76 9.82
N ASP A 104 25.92 -28.32 9.79
CA ASP A 104 24.79 -29.05 10.35
C ASP A 104 24.53 -30.36 9.57
N LEU A 105 24.60 -30.33 8.23
CA LEU A 105 24.49 -31.53 7.40
C LEU A 105 25.60 -32.54 7.71
N ILE A 106 26.85 -32.08 7.85
CA ILE A 106 27.97 -32.94 8.25
C ILE A 106 27.75 -33.52 9.65
N ALA A 107 27.17 -32.74 10.59
CA ALA A 107 26.85 -33.23 11.92
C ALA A 107 25.82 -34.36 11.88
N ILE A 108 24.77 -34.23 11.07
CA ILE A 108 23.77 -35.30 10.83
C ILE A 108 24.46 -36.55 10.27
N MET A 109 25.28 -36.40 9.22
CA MET A 109 26.01 -37.53 8.64
C MET A 109 26.91 -38.24 9.66
N LYS A 110 27.57 -37.48 10.54
CA LYS A 110 28.41 -38.04 11.61
C LYS A 110 27.58 -38.73 12.69
N GLN A 111 26.48 -38.13 13.12
CA GLN A 111 25.61 -38.65 14.18
C GLN A 111 25.02 -40.02 13.80
N TYR A 112 24.62 -40.19 12.54
CA TYR A 112 24.04 -41.42 12.03
C TYR A 112 25.03 -42.28 11.25
N SER A 113 26.34 -42.06 11.43
CA SER A 113 27.37 -42.90 10.81
C SER A 113 27.46 -44.29 11.49
N PRO A 114 27.80 -45.35 10.73
CA PRO A 114 27.92 -46.67 11.31
C PRO A 114 29.13 -46.72 12.25
N ALA A 115 29.05 -47.58 13.28
CA ALA A 115 30.12 -47.78 14.23
C ALA A 115 31.36 -48.34 13.54
N LYS A 116 32.53 -47.83 13.91
CA LYS A 116 33.82 -48.34 13.44
C LYS A 116 34.39 -49.33 14.44
N THR A 117 34.95 -50.44 13.95
CA THR A 117 35.63 -51.43 14.80
C THR A 117 36.70 -50.75 15.66
N GLY A 118 36.78 -51.15 16.93
CA GLY A 118 37.69 -50.56 17.91
C GLY A 118 37.18 -49.27 18.57
N LYS A 119 35.99 -48.77 18.20
CA LYS A 119 35.36 -47.63 18.89
C LYS A 119 34.46 -48.10 20.03
N GLU A 120 34.46 -47.31 21.10
CA GLU A 120 33.46 -47.44 22.16
C GLU A 120 32.10 -46.99 21.63
N ILE A 121 31.08 -47.80 21.88
CA ILE A 121 29.70 -47.54 21.50
C ILE A 121 28.76 -47.78 22.67
N SER A 122 27.60 -47.15 22.61
CA SER A 122 26.48 -47.36 23.53
C SER A 122 25.21 -47.55 22.71
N PHE A 123 24.45 -48.60 22.98
CA PHE A 123 23.17 -48.84 22.33
C PHE A 123 22.20 -49.53 23.27
N GLN A 124 20.91 -49.44 22.97
CA GLN A 124 19.85 -50.04 23.77
C GLN A 124 19.35 -51.33 23.14
N LEU A 125 19.08 -52.34 23.97
CA LEU A 125 18.36 -53.53 23.58
C LEU A 125 16.85 -53.29 23.54
N THR A 126 16.12 -54.08 22.77
CA THR A 126 14.65 -54.07 22.79
C THR A 126 14.16 -54.47 24.19
N PRO A 127 13.21 -53.73 24.78
CA PRO A 127 12.67 -54.07 26.10
C PRO A 127 12.10 -55.49 26.11
N ARG A 128 12.35 -56.23 27.19
CA ARG A 128 11.62 -57.48 27.46
C ARG A 128 10.28 -57.13 28.09
N ALA A 129 9.26 -57.97 27.89
CA ALA A 129 7.89 -57.70 28.31
C ALA A 129 7.72 -57.41 29.82
N ASP A 130 8.71 -57.80 30.63
CA ASP A 130 8.80 -57.64 32.09
C ASP A 130 9.62 -56.41 32.54
N GLN A 131 10.32 -55.73 31.63
CA GLN A 131 11.17 -54.57 31.93
C GLN A 131 10.83 -53.42 30.98
N GLY A 132 10.14 -52.39 31.49
CA GLY A 132 9.65 -51.25 30.71
C GLY A 132 10.72 -50.43 29.96
N SER A 133 12.01 -50.68 30.19
CA SER A 133 13.13 -50.13 29.43
C SER A 133 14.15 -51.22 29.14
N GLY A 134 14.63 -51.32 27.89
CA GLY A 134 15.66 -52.29 27.53
C GLY A 134 17.06 -51.91 28.03
N ASP A 135 17.89 -52.92 28.31
CA ASP A 135 19.25 -52.76 28.83
C ASP A 135 20.14 -51.92 27.89
N ILE A 136 20.96 -51.04 28.48
CA ILE A 136 21.97 -50.27 27.76
C ILE A 136 23.27 -51.06 27.72
N VAL A 137 23.74 -51.39 26.52
CA VAL A 137 25.02 -52.06 26.29
C VAL A 137 26.08 -51.01 25.97
N ARG A 138 27.21 -51.05 26.68
CA ARG A 138 28.39 -50.22 26.41
C ARG A 138 29.63 -51.08 26.23
N GLY A 139 30.50 -50.69 25.30
CA GLY A 139 31.81 -51.30 25.15
C GLY A 139 32.42 -51.12 23.76
N ILE A 140 33.55 -51.76 23.54
CA ILE A 140 34.29 -51.68 22.28
C ILE A 140 33.62 -52.54 21.20
N TYR A 141 33.22 -51.91 20.10
CA TYR A 141 32.66 -52.58 18.94
C TYR A 141 33.71 -53.43 18.21
N LYS A 142 33.40 -54.71 17.99
CA LYS A 142 34.29 -55.68 17.33
C LYS A 142 33.83 -56.09 15.93
N GLY A 143 32.69 -55.61 15.45
CA GLY A 143 32.13 -55.94 14.13
C GLY A 143 30.83 -56.74 14.19
N VAL A 144 30.28 -57.03 13.00
CA VAL A 144 29.14 -57.93 12.80
C VAL A 144 29.64 -59.26 12.24
N SER A 145 29.15 -60.37 12.77
CA SER A 145 29.41 -61.72 12.25
C SER A 145 28.11 -62.42 11.86
N ASN A 146 28.16 -63.23 10.80
CA ASN A 146 27.03 -64.07 10.40
C ASN A 146 27.05 -65.40 11.19
N SER A 147 25.91 -65.78 11.75
CA SER A 147 25.68 -67.05 12.45
C SER A 147 24.48 -67.75 11.80
N PRO A 148 24.33 -69.09 11.91
CA PRO A 148 23.10 -69.78 11.50
C PRO A 148 21.82 -69.19 12.13
N SER A 149 21.97 -68.56 13.30
CA SER A 149 20.90 -67.86 14.03
C SER A 149 20.69 -66.39 13.61
N GLY A 150 21.40 -65.90 12.58
CA GLY A 150 21.31 -64.53 12.06
C GLY A 150 22.56 -63.66 12.30
N LYS A 151 22.47 -62.35 12.00
CA LYS A 151 23.54 -61.36 12.22
C LYS A 151 23.76 -61.12 13.72
N LEU A 152 24.99 -61.26 14.19
CA LEU A 152 25.40 -61.01 15.58
C LEU A 152 26.37 -59.82 15.64
N VAL A 153 26.10 -58.88 16.54
CA VAL A 153 26.93 -57.72 16.83
C VAL A 153 27.83 -58.04 18.02
N ALA A 154 29.15 -57.93 17.84
CA ALA A 154 30.13 -58.22 18.88
C ALA A 154 30.57 -56.93 19.60
N VAL A 155 30.42 -56.90 20.93
CA VAL A 155 30.83 -55.77 21.79
C VAL A 155 31.54 -56.30 23.03
N GLY A 156 32.81 -55.92 23.20
CA GLY A 156 33.68 -56.48 24.24
C GLY A 156 33.84 -57.99 24.07
N TYR A 157 33.40 -58.76 25.07
CA TYR A 157 33.39 -60.23 25.03
C TYR A 157 32.01 -60.83 24.73
N LYS A 158 30.97 -59.98 24.61
CA LYS A 158 29.58 -60.42 24.41
C LYS A 158 29.16 -60.26 22.95
N LYS A 159 28.22 -61.10 22.53
CA LYS A 159 27.57 -61.04 21.21
C LYS A 159 26.07 -60.82 21.41
N TYR A 160 25.51 -59.92 20.63
CA TYR A 160 24.10 -59.55 20.68
C TYR A 160 23.47 -59.81 19.32
N PRO A 161 22.35 -60.54 19.22
CA PRO A 161 21.67 -60.69 17.96
C PRO A 161 21.09 -59.36 17.48
N MET A 162 21.18 -59.07 16.17
CA MET A 162 20.73 -57.80 15.60
C MET A 162 19.24 -57.51 15.87
N PHE A 163 18.41 -58.56 16.00
CA PHE A 163 16.99 -58.41 16.30
C PHE A 163 16.70 -57.97 17.75
N SER A 164 17.63 -58.20 18.69
CA SER A 164 17.49 -57.75 20.08
C SER A 164 17.94 -56.31 20.28
N ILE A 165 18.46 -55.65 19.25
CA ILE A 165 18.90 -54.26 19.30
C ILE A 165 17.71 -53.37 18.93
N SER A 166 17.48 -52.33 19.74
CA SER A 166 16.40 -51.37 19.49
C SER A 166 16.53 -50.78 18.07
N PRO A 167 15.43 -50.64 17.31
CA PRO A 167 15.44 -50.14 15.94
C PRO A 167 16.23 -48.84 15.75
N GLU A 168 16.13 -47.94 16.73
CA GLU A 168 16.80 -46.63 16.73
C GLU A 168 18.31 -46.70 16.72
N TYR A 169 18.91 -47.82 17.14
CA TYR A 169 20.38 -48.00 17.20
C TYR A 169 20.92 -48.91 16.10
N LYS A 170 20.06 -49.48 15.25
CA LYS A 170 20.48 -50.42 14.20
C LYS A 170 21.41 -49.78 13.17
N TYR A 171 21.33 -48.46 12.98
CA TYR A 171 22.22 -47.70 12.10
C TYR A 171 23.70 -47.83 12.48
N LEU A 172 24.01 -48.11 13.74
CA LEU A 172 25.38 -48.33 14.18
C LEU A 172 26.00 -49.59 13.57
N PHE A 173 25.19 -50.55 13.12
CA PHE A 173 25.67 -51.88 12.73
C PHE A 173 25.29 -52.28 11.30
N ASP A 174 24.44 -51.50 10.63
CA ASP A 174 24.03 -51.74 9.26
C ASP A 174 24.14 -50.46 8.43
N GLU A 175 24.97 -50.51 7.39
CA GLU A 175 25.27 -49.38 6.51
C GLU A 175 24.04 -48.95 5.70
N GLY A 176 23.17 -49.88 5.31
CA GLY A 176 21.94 -49.56 4.60
C GLY A 176 20.98 -48.75 5.47
N ILE A 177 20.82 -49.16 6.73
CA ILE A 177 20.00 -48.44 7.72
C ILE A 177 20.61 -47.07 8.05
N SER A 178 21.94 -47.02 8.20
CA SER A 178 22.67 -45.77 8.41
C SER A 178 22.43 -44.77 7.28
N LYS A 179 22.60 -45.18 6.02
CA LYS A 179 22.39 -44.31 4.87
C LYS A 179 20.94 -43.85 4.77
N MET A 180 19.97 -44.76 4.97
CA MET A 180 18.55 -44.42 4.96
C MET A 180 18.21 -43.34 6.00
N LEU A 181 18.68 -43.49 7.25
CA LEU A 181 18.43 -42.51 8.31
C LEU A 181 19.16 -41.19 8.07
N GLN A 182 20.39 -41.22 7.52
CA GLN A 182 21.07 -40.00 7.11
C GLN A 182 20.26 -39.24 6.06
N ASP A 183 19.82 -39.93 4.99
CA ASP A 183 19.04 -39.32 3.91
C ASP A 183 17.70 -38.75 4.43
N GLU A 184 17.01 -39.50 5.30
CA GLU A 184 15.78 -39.05 5.95
C GLU A 184 16.00 -37.77 6.77
N LYS A 185 17.02 -37.77 7.64
CA LYS A 185 17.32 -36.63 8.52
C LYS A 185 17.86 -35.43 7.76
N ILE A 186 18.63 -35.65 6.69
CA ILE A 186 19.09 -34.58 5.78
C ILE A 186 17.92 -33.95 5.06
N LYS A 187 16.94 -34.75 4.62
CA LYS A 187 15.71 -34.27 3.97
C LYS A 187 14.88 -33.44 4.95
N GLU A 188 14.59 -33.98 6.13
CA GLU A 188 13.85 -33.30 7.21
C GLU A 188 14.50 -31.94 7.55
N TYR A 189 15.82 -31.94 7.73
CA TYR A 189 16.58 -30.72 7.98
C TYR A 189 16.50 -29.73 6.82
N SER A 190 16.64 -30.19 5.58
CA SER A 190 16.62 -29.31 4.39
C SER A 190 15.25 -28.68 4.15
N GLU A 191 14.17 -29.42 4.38
CA GLU A 191 12.79 -28.90 4.29
C GLU A 191 12.55 -27.85 5.37
N LYS A 192 12.92 -28.16 6.62
CA LYS A 192 12.80 -27.22 7.75
C LYS A 192 13.62 -25.96 7.53
N PHE A 193 14.88 -26.09 7.12
CA PHE A 193 15.76 -24.97 6.81
C PHE A 193 15.18 -24.09 5.68
N GLY A 194 14.63 -24.72 4.63
CA GLY A 194 13.98 -24.01 3.53
C GLY A 194 12.75 -23.24 3.97
N ALA A 195 11.89 -23.86 4.79
CA ALA A 195 10.70 -23.23 5.35
C ALA A 195 11.05 -22.05 6.27
N GLU A 196 12.00 -22.22 7.18
CA GLU A 196 12.47 -21.17 8.08
C GLU A 196 13.09 -20.00 7.33
N LYS A 197 13.93 -20.28 6.32
CA LYS A 197 14.53 -19.25 5.46
C LYS A 197 13.47 -18.46 4.71
N LYS A 198 12.49 -19.14 4.11
CA LYS A 198 11.38 -18.49 3.39
C LYS A 198 10.52 -17.64 4.33
N GLY A 199 10.16 -18.18 5.49
CA GLY A 199 9.40 -17.45 6.50
C GLY A 199 10.13 -16.19 6.97
N PHE A 200 11.43 -16.30 7.26
CA PHE A 200 12.26 -15.14 7.61
C PHE A 200 12.33 -14.09 6.50
N MET A 201 12.53 -14.51 5.25
CA MET A 201 12.57 -13.59 4.11
C MET A 201 11.25 -12.84 3.92
N ASN A 202 10.11 -13.52 4.08
CA ASN A 202 8.79 -12.90 3.93
C ASN A 202 8.52 -11.83 5.00
N VAL A 203 8.77 -12.14 6.27
CA VAL A 203 8.59 -11.19 7.38
C VAL A 203 9.52 -9.98 7.18
N LEU A 204 10.79 -10.24 6.89
CA LEU A 204 11.77 -9.19 6.68
C LEU A 204 11.45 -8.32 5.46
N ALA A 205 10.94 -8.92 4.38
CA ALA A 205 10.52 -8.19 3.19
C ALA A 205 9.38 -7.24 3.53
N GLY A 206 8.32 -7.69 4.19
CA GLY A 206 7.20 -6.82 4.58
C GLY A 206 7.61 -5.65 5.47
N ASP A 207 8.48 -5.91 6.46
CA ASP A 207 8.99 -4.87 7.36
C ASP A 207 9.87 -3.84 6.63
N LEU A 208 10.76 -4.31 5.76
CA LEU A 208 11.66 -3.44 4.99
C LEU A 208 10.90 -2.67 3.90
N GLU A 209 9.96 -3.32 3.22
CA GLU A 209 9.11 -2.69 2.23
C GLU A 209 8.37 -1.52 2.87
N LYS A 210 7.64 -1.75 3.96
CA LYS A 210 6.93 -0.68 4.67
C LYS A 210 7.87 0.47 5.06
N LYS A 211 9.02 0.18 5.65
CA LYS A 211 9.98 1.22 6.10
C LYS A 211 10.58 2.02 4.95
N VAL A 212 11.04 1.33 3.90
CA VAL A 212 11.75 1.98 2.78
C VAL A 212 10.78 2.75 1.89
N PHE A 213 9.58 2.22 1.63
CA PHE A 213 8.57 2.94 0.85
C PHE A 213 8.10 4.21 1.57
N ILE A 214 7.77 4.13 2.87
CA ILE A 214 7.36 5.30 3.65
C ILE A 214 8.48 6.34 3.70
N ALA A 215 9.72 5.93 3.95
CA ALA A 215 10.86 6.84 3.97
C ALA A 215 11.13 7.51 2.60
N ALA A 216 10.74 6.85 1.50
CA ALA A 216 10.89 7.38 0.16
C ALA A 216 9.71 8.26 -0.29
N GLY A 217 8.67 8.46 0.54
CA GLY A 217 7.50 9.27 0.19
C GLY A 217 6.38 8.50 -0.51
N TYR A 218 6.34 7.17 -0.37
CA TYR A 218 5.25 6.33 -0.82
C TYR A 218 4.32 5.94 0.31
N SER A 219 3.05 5.75 -0.01
CA SER A 219 2.02 5.29 0.91
C SER A 219 1.09 4.30 0.22
N LYS A 220 0.40 3.48 1.01
CA LYS A 220 -0.59 2.56 0.45
C LYS A 220 -1.89 3.31 0.18
N SER A 221 -2.42 3.17 -1.03
CA SER A 221 -3.77 3.61 -1.37
C SER A 221 -4.83 2.79 -0.62
N LYS A 222 -6.10 3.21 -0.71
CA LYS A 222 -7.24 2.44 -0.17
C LYS A 222 -7.34 1.02 -0.78
N GLU A 223 -6.80 0.81 -1.98
CA GLU A 223 -6.72 -0.49 -2.67
C GLU A 223 -5.49 -1.32 -2.25
N GLY A 224 -4.61 -0.79 -1.39
CA GLY A 224 -3.41 -1.47 -0.91
C GLY A 224 -2.20 -1.40 -1.84
N LYS A 225 -2.28 -0.66 -2.95
CA LYS A 225 -1.16 -0.42 -3.88
C LYS A 225 -0.25 0.68 -3.33
N TRP A 226 1.05 0.54 -3.53
CA TRP A 226 2.00 1.62 -3.22
C TRP A 226 1.91 2.71 -4.29
N LEU A 227 1.60 3.93 -3.87
CA LEU A 227 1.60 5.11 -4.73
C LEU A 227 2.40 6.20 -4.04
N SER A 228 2.91 7.18 -4.80
CA SER A 228 3.50 8.35 -4.17
C SER A 228 2.43 9.06 -3.34
N SER A 229 2.80 9.57 -2.18
CA SER A 229 1.86 10.32 -1.35
C SER A 229 1.29 11.53 -2.11
N SER A 230 2.07 12.11 -3.03
CA SER A 230 1.62 13.20 -3.91
C SER A 230 0.54 12.75 -4.90
N ALA A 231 0.69 11.55 -5.48
CA ALA A 231 -0.31 11.00 -6.40
C ALA A 231 -1.61 10.67 -5.66
N ILE A 232 -1.52 10.09 -4.45
CA ILE A 232 -2.70 9.80 -3.62
C ILE A 232 -3.43 11.10 -3.26
N LEU A 233 -2.70 12.12 -2.81
CA LEU A 233 -3.29 13.42 -2.48
C LEU A 233 -3.99 14.04 -3.69
N LYS A 234 -3.34 14.02 -4.86
CA LYS A 234 -3.90 14.56 -6.10
C LYS A 234 -5.14 13.81 -6.55
N GLU A 235 -5.08 12.48 -6.59
CA GLU A 235 -6.22 11.64 -7.00
C GLU A 235 -7.43 11.85 -6.08
N GLU A 236 -7.22 11.91 -4.76
CA GLU A 236 -8.31 12.10 -3.81
C GLU A 236 -8.86 13.53 -3.84
N LEU A 237 -8.00 14.53 -4.09
CA LEU A 237 -8.42 15.92 -4.26
C LEU A 237 -9.25 16.10 -5.53
N GLU A 238 -8.84 15.49 -6.65
CA GLU A 238 -9.59 15.49 -7.91
C GLU A 238 -10.97 14.84 -7.72
N LYS A 239 -11.05 13.69 -7.03
CA LYS A 239 -12.32 13.04 -6.70
C LYS A 239 -13.24 13.95 -5.88
N ARG A 240 -12.74 14.54 -4.80
CA ARG A 240 -13.54 15.44 -3.94
C ARG A 240 -13.97 16.70 -4.70
N MET A 241 -13.11 17.23 -5.56
CA MET A 241 -13.44 18.37 -6.41
C MET A 241 -14.55 18.01 -7.40
N ASP A 242 -14.49 16.85 -8.04
CA ASP A 242 -15.52 16.39 -8.98
C ASP A 242 -16.86 16.16 -8.28
N ASP A 243 -16.86 15.56 -7.10
CA ASP A 243 -18.07 15.35 -6.32
C ASP A 243 -18.69 16.67 -5.84
N PHE A 244 -17.84 17.59 -5.37
CA PHE A 244 -18.26 18.95 -5.06
C PHE A 244 -18.84 19.68 -6.28
N LYS A 245 -18.20 19.57 -7.47
CA LYS A 245 -18.71 20.17 -8.71
C LYS A 245 -20.06 19.58 -9.10
N LYS A 246 -20.28 18.28 -8.92
CA LYS A 246 -21.58 17.63 -9.20
C LYS A 246 -22.65 18.12 -8.24
N GLU A 247 -22.35 18.19 -6.95
CA GLU A 247 -23.27 18.66 -5.90
C GLU A 247 -23.63 20.13 -6.10
N ARG A 248 -22.63 21.00 -6.26
CA ARG A 248 -22.85 22.43 -6.59
C ARG A 248 -23.67 22.61 -7.86
N ASN A 249 -23.42 21.80 -8.89
CA ASN A 249 -24.23 21.82 -10.12
C ASN A 249 -25.67 21.35 -9.92
N LYS A 250 -25.93 20.50 -8.92
CA LYS A 250 -27.28 20.07 -8.54
C LYS A 250 -27.98 21.19 -7.77
N ASP A 251 -27.31 21.79 -6.79
CA ASP A 251 -27.83 22.91 -6.00
C ASP A 251 -28.19 24.11 -6.87
N ILE A 252 -27.31 24.48 -7.81
CA ILE A 252 -27.59 25.53 -8.80
C ILE A 252 -28.86 25.21 -9.60
N ARG A 253 -29.07 23.94 -10.02
CA ARG A 253 -30.29 23.55 -10.73
C ARG A 253 -31.52 23.64 -9.85
N GLU A 254 -31.41 23.32 -8.56
CA GLU A 254 -32.52 23.42 -7.61
C GLU A 254 -32.88 24.87 -7.32
N ILE A 255 -31.89 25.77 -7.14
CA ILE A 255 -32.11 27.21 -7.01
C ILE A 255 -32.82 27.75 -8.25
N ILE A 256 -32.34 27.42 -9.46
CA ILE A 256 -32.98 27.86 -10.71
C ILE A 256 -34.44 27.35 -10.80
N LYS A 257 -34.71 26.09 -10.40
CA LYS A 257 -36.08 25.54 -10.37
C LYS A 257 -36.97 26.26 -9.36
N LYS A 258 -36.46 26.55 -8.16
CA LYS A 258 -37.21 27.22 -7.08
C LYS A 258 -37.70 28.60 -7.51
N TYR A 259 -36.91 29.33 -8.27
CA TYR A 259 -37.25 30.68 -8.76
C TYR A 259 -37.89 30.71 -10.14
N LYS A 260 -38.29 29.56 -10.70
CA LYS A 260 -39.07 29.44 -11.94
C LYS A 260 -40.53 29.85 -11.70
N VAL A 261 -40.75 31.11 -11.33
CA VAL A 261 -42.09 31.68 -11.17
C VAL A 261 -42.41 32.46 -12.44
N PHE A 262 -43.50 32.06 -13.10
CA PHE A 262 -44.02 32.56 -14.38
C PHE A 262 -43.43 31.95 -15.65
N GLY A 263 -43.44 30.61 -15.78
CA GLY A 263 -43.67 29.78 -16.98
C GLY A 263 -43.27 30.21 -18.41
N PHE A 264 -42.56 31.31 -18.62
CA PHE A 264 -42.49 32.01 -19.89
C PHE A 264 -41.05 32.16 -20.38
N HIS A 265 -40.03 32.24 -19.53
CA HIS A 265 -38.63 32.16 -19.95
C HIS A 265 -37.81 31.34 -18.94
N GLU A 266 -37.20 30.26 -19.43
CA GLU A 266 -36.19 29.52 -18.69
C GLU A 266 -34.91 30.34 -18.71
N ILE A 267 -34.47 30.88 -17.57
CA ILE A 267 -33.14 31.49 -17.49
C ILE A 267 -32.15 30.37 -17.78
N GLY A 268 -31.52 30.41 -18.94
CA GLY A 268 -30.61 29.37 -19.39
C GLY A 268 -29.48 29.22 -18.37
N LYS A 269 -29.15 27.98 -18.00
CA LYS A 269 -28.01 27.68 -17.11
C LYS A 269 -26.73 28.41 -17.57
N SER A 270 -26.55 28.56 -18.88
CA SER A 270 -25.44 29.29 -19.50
C SER A 270 -25.44 30.79 -19.22
N GLU A 271 -26.61 31.44 -19.08
CA GLU A 271 -26.71 32.87 -18.77
C GLU A 271 -26.41 33.16 -17.31
N VAL A 272 -26.79 32.26 -16.41
CA VAL A 272 -26.47 32.38 -14.97
C VAL A 272 -24.98 32.09 -14.74
N MET A 273 -24.44 31.04 -15.37
CA MET A 273 -23.02 30.68 -15.25
C MET A 273 -22.07 31.76 -15.78
N LYS A 274 -22.45 32.52 -16.82
CA LYS A 274 -21.66 33.64 -17.37
C LYS A 274 -21.52 34.85 -16.44
N LEU A 275 -22.35 34.93 -15.40
CA LEU A 275 -22.40 36.05 -14.48
C LEU A 275 -21.78 35.73 -13.11
N LEU A 276 -21.49 34.45 -12.89
CA LEU A 276 -20.67 34.05 -11.77
C LEU A 276 -19.22 34.46 -12.07
N PRO A 277 -18.46 34.93 -11.07
CA PRO A 277 -17.01 35.07 -11.23
C PRO A 277 -16.47 33.73 -11.75
N SER A 278 -15.58 33.79 -12.76
CA SER A 278 -15.04 32.62 -13.43
C SER A 278 -14.55 31.57 -12.42
N GLU A 279 -14.72 30.29 -12.75
CA GLU A 279 -14.25 29.17 -11.91
C GLU A 279 -12.74 29.24 -11.58
N ASP A 280 -12.00 30.12 -12.25
CA ASP A 280 -10.60 30.48 -11.99
C ASP A 280 -10.38 31.34 -10.73
N GLY A 281 -11.45 31.77 -10.05
CA GLY A 281 -11.40 32.40 -8.73
C GLY A 281 -11.23 31.41 -7.57
N MET A 282 -10.90 30.14 -7.85
CA MET A 282 -10.32 29.27 -6.83
C MET A 282 -8.96 29.85 -6.47
N SER A 283 -8.87 30.44 -5.27
CA SER A 283 -7.64 30.91 -4.63
C SER A 283 -6.51 29.90 -4.85
N SER A 284 -5.73 30.09 -5.92
CA SER A 284 -4.36 29.63 -5.95
C SER A 284 -3.67 30.52 -4.92
N GLY A 285 -3.39 29.95 -3.75
CA GLY A 285 -2.41 30.55 -2.87
C GLY A 285 -1.16 30.81 -3.71
N GLU A 286 -0.87 32.10 -3.94
CA GLU A 286 0.39 32.54 -4.51
C GLU A 286 1.50 31.87 -3.70
N THR A 287 2.12 30.86 -4.30
CA THR A 287 3.45 30.42 -3.90
C THR A 287 4.33 31.65 -4.05
N LYS A 288 4.62 32.33 -2.92
CA LYS A 288 5.68 33.34 -2.86
C LYS A 288 6.97 32.65 -3.28
N GLU A 289 7.37 32.91 -4.52
CA GLU A 289 8.70 32.66 -5.01
C GLU A 289 9.65 33.49 -4.15
N VAL A 290 10.27 32.86 -3.14
CA VAL A 290 11.41 33.44 -2.45
C VAL A 290 12.56 33.36 -3.46
N VAL A 291 12.77 34.47 -4.16
CA VAL A 291 13.97 34.72 -4.96
C VAL A 291 15.16 34.77 -3.98
N GLU A 292 15.76 33.62 -3.71
CA GLU A 292 17.10 33.58 -3.13
C GLU A 292 18.09 34.10 -4.16
N THR A 293 18.69 35.23 -3.80
CA THR A 293 19.73 35.93 -4.55
C THR A 293 20.96 35.03 -4.70
N PRO A 294 21.57 34.88 -5.89
CA PRO A 294 22.82 34.14 -5.99
C PRO A 294 23.95 34.95 -5.33
N ALA A 295 24.55 34.37 -4.30
CA ALA A 295 25.75 34.90 -3.66
C ALA A 295 26.90 34.95 -4.69
N LYS A 296 27.44 36.16 -4.85
CA LYS A 296 28.63 36.49 -5.65
C LYS A 296 29.86 35.77 -5.06
N PRO A 297 30.75 35.20 -5.88
CA PRO A 297 31.96 34.57 -5.37
C PRO A 297 32.94 35.64 -4.86
N ALA A 298 33.35 35.51 -3.60
CA ALA A 298 34.46 36.27 -3.04
C ALA A 298 35.77 35.69 -3.58
N GLY A 299 36.41 36.43 -4.48
CA GLY A 299 37.79 36.21 -4.88
C GLY A 299 38.56 37.52 -4.78
N SER A 300 39.50 37.58 -3.86
CA SER A 300 40.75 38.36 -3.88
C SER A 300 41.45 38.05 -2.54
N GLU A 301 42.58 37.34 -2.53
CA GLU A 301 43.93 37.94 -2.34
C GLU A 301 44.17 38.38 -0.88
N ILE A 302 45.24 38.10 -0.15
CA ILE A 302 46.66 37.73 -0.32
C ILE A 302 47.13 37.33 1.09
N GLU A 303 48.03 36.34 1.27
CA GLU A 303 49.28 36.60 2.02
C GLU A 303 50.30 35.44 1.91
N LYS A 304 51.44 35.81 1.33
CA LYS A 304 52.74 35.13 1.47
C LYS A 304 53.32 35.47 2.85
N THR A 305 53.91 34.48 3.52
CA THR A 305 55.17 34.60 4.31
C THR A 305 55.59 33.18 4.68
N GLU A 306 56.53 32.55 3.96
CA GLU A 306 57.99 32.52 4.15
C GLU A 306 58.53 31.88 5.44
N LYS A 307 59.40 30.87 5.21
CA LYS A 307 60.56 30.39 6.01
C LYS A 307 60.23 29.64 7.31
N LYS A 308 60.78 28.44 7.54
CA LYS A 308 62.19 28.02 7.44
C LYS A 308 62.30 26.51 7.28
#